data_AF-A0A6I2I634-F1
#
_entry.id   AF-A0A6I2I634-F1
#
_cell.length_a   1.000
_cell.length_b   1.000
_cell.length_c   1.000
_cell.angle_alpha   90.00
_cell.angle_beta   90.00
_cell.angle_gamma   90.00
#
_symmetry.space_group_name_H-M   'P 1'
#
loop_
_entity.id
_entity.type
_entity.pdbx_description
1 polymer ?
#
loop_
_entity_poly.entity_id
_entity_poly.type
_entity_poly.pdbx_seq_one_letter_code
_entity_poly.pdbx_strand_id
1 'polypeptide(L)'
;MLKLPSLIKAVLFISIFYGAFCYFSKPQRIESLNSWLQLLVSGGVLTPLATYAWTLKGRFEKSIEIQDLSSLELGRLNNQITIFILKIWRLMFFYVFCACIIAIFKIFDHNFLISRILGSLSLSLLFSAVVSAIQLRNFDVSLANLKASIAIRKKRNEEKNKLLTQLSVTRDLTEEERKYFITFNNEHKK
;
A
#
# COMPACT_ATOMS: atom_id res chain seq x y z
N MET A 1 2.17 18.61 -8.02
CA MET A 1 1.05 19.26 -7.30
C MET A 1 0.66 18.41 -6.10
N LEU A 2 0.95 18.86 -4.88
CA LEU A 2 0.43 18.21 -3.67
C LEU A 2 -1.10 18.39 -3.64
N LYS A 3 -1.85 17.29 -3.57
CA LYS A 3 -3.32 17.35 -3.44
C LYS A 3 -3.65 17.94 -2.07
N LEU A 4 -4.60 18.89 -2.00
CA LEU A 4 -5.10 19.50 -0.75
C LEU A 4 -5.26 18.51 0.44
N PRO A 5 -5.86 17.31 0.27
CA PRO A 5 -5.96 16.33 1.36
C PRO A 5 -4.61 15.75 1.84
N SER A 6 -3.58 15.73 1.00
CA SER A 6 -2.23 15.33 1.42
C SER A 6 -1.52 16.41 2.24
N LEU A 7 -1.84 17.68 1.98
CA LEU A 7 -1.28 18.83 2.68
C LEU A 7 -1.87 18.97 4.09
N ILE A 8 -3.19 18.80 4.22
CA ILE A 8 -3.88 18.78 5.54
C ILE A 8 -3.35 17.65 6.42
N LYS A 9 -3.14 16.45 5.86
CA LYS A 9 -2.54 15.33 6.60
C LYS A 9 -1.12 15.63 7.06
N ALA A 10 -0.33 16.32 6.24
CA ALA A 10 1.03 16.73 6.60
C ALA A 10 1.02 17.78 7.72
N VAL A 11 0.13 18.77 7.65
CA VAL A 11 -0.01 19.81 8.70
C VAL A 11 -0.47 19.19 10.02
N LEU A 12 -1.45 18.28 10.00
CA LEU A 12 -1.88 17.54 11.20
C LEU A 12 -0.73 16.72 11.79
N PHE A 13 0.03 16.03 10.94
CA PHE A 13 1.19 15.24 11.38
C PHE A 13 2.26 16.12 12.04
N ILE A 14 2.59 17.28 11.44
CA ILE A 14 3.54 18.24 11.99
C ILE A 14 3.04 18.82 13.31
N SER A 15 1.75 19.16 13.39
CA SER A 15 1.12 19.69 14.61
C SER A 15 1.16 18.68 15.75
N ILE A 16 0.81 17.42 15.50
CA ILE A 16 0.89 16.34 16.50
C ILE A 16 2.34 16.11 16.93
N PHE A 17 3.27 16.06 15.96
CA PHE A 17 4.69 15.86 16.24
C PHE A 17 5.28 16.98 17.11
N TYR A 18 5.02 18.24 16.74
CA TYR A 18 5.51 19.41 17.45
C TYR A 18 4.85 19.56 18.83
N GLY A 19 3.53 19.32 18.90
CA GLY A 19 2.78 19.32 20.16
C GLY A 19 3.31 18.27 21.14
N ALA A 20 3.54 17.04 20.68
CA ALA A 20 4.19 16.00 21.48
C ALA A 20 5.60 16.42 21.91
N PHE A 21 6.39 17.00 20.99
CA PHE A 21 7.77 17.38 21.27
C PHE A 21 7.85 18.44 22.38
N CYS A 22 7.06 19.50 22.26
CA CYS A 22 6.99 20.56 23.26
C CYS A 22 6.44 20.06 24.61
N TYR A 23 5.46 19.15 24.58
CA TYR A 23 4.85 18.60 25.79
C TYR A 23 5.83 17.71 26.57
N PHE A 24 6.60 16.88 25.87
CA PHE A 24 7.54 15.93 26.48
C PHE A 24 8.94 16.51 26.71
N SER A 25 9.27 17.69 26.16
CA SER A 25 10.55 18.38 26.44
C SER A 25 10.73 18.78 27.93
N LYS A 26 9.69 18.67 28.77
CA LYS A 26 9.78 18.97 30.21
C LYS A 26 10.50 17.84 30.97
N PRO A 27 11.48 18.16 31.84
CA PRO A 27 12.37 17.18 32.48
C PRO A 27 11.64 16.13 33.33
N GLN A 28 10.66 16.57 34.14
CA GLN A 28 9.86 15.70 35.01
C GLN A 28 9.10 14.59 34.27
N ARG A 29 8.84 14.77 32.97
CA ARG A 29 8.04 13.81 32.19
C ARG A 29 8.89 12.73 31.56
N ILE A 30 10.09 13.08 31.07
CA ILE A 30 10.99 12.13 30.41
C ILE A 30 11.54 11.09 31.38
N GLU A 31 11.89 11.47 32.61
CA GLU A 31 12.35 10.53 33.63
C GLU A 31 11.32 9.44 33.95
N SER A 32 10.03 9.79 34.03
CA SER A 32 8.96 8.80 34.25
C SER A 32 8.73 7.87 33.05
N LEU A 33 9.12 8.31 31.85
CA LEU A 33 8.83 7.64 30.58
C LEU A 33 9.98 6.79 30.07
N ASN A 34 11.20 6.94 30.57
CA ASN A 34 12.38 6.25 30.05
C ASN A 34 12.19 4.70 30.03
N SER A 35 11.66 4.13 31.11
CA SER A 35 11.34 2.68 31.18
C SER A 35 10.18 2.27 30.27
N TRP A 36 9.18 3.13 30.08
CA TRP A 36 8.02 2.87 29.21
C TRP A 36 8.37 3.01 27.73
N LEU A 37 9.32 3.89 27.40
CA LEU A 37 9.82 4.13 26.05
C LEU A 37 10.40 2.85 25.47
N GLN A 38 11.21 2.13 26.25
CA GLN A 38 11.79 0.87 25.80
C GLN A 38 10.70 -0.17 25.50
N LEU A 39 9.65 -0.25 26.32
CA LEU A 39 8.57 -1.23 26.20
C LEU A 39 7.63 -0.93 25.01
N LEU A 40 7.30 0.35 24.81
CA LEU A 40 6.53 0.82 23.65
C LEU A 40 7.27 0.61 22.34
N VAL A 41 8.61 0.70 22.36
CA VAL A 41 9.46 0.54 21.18
C VAL A 41 9.72 -0.92 20.86
N SER A 42 10.11 -1.74 21.84
CA SER A 42 10.54 -3.12 21.60
C SER A 42 9.38 -4.10 21.43
N GLY A 43 8.23 -3.85 22.06
CA GLY A 43 7.11 -4.80 22.09
C GLY A 43 5.74 -4.23 21.71
N GLY A 44 5.46 -2.95 22.03
CA GLY A 44 4.09 -2.44 21.99
C GLY A 44 3.63 -1.84 20.65
N VAL A 45 4.48 -1.04 20.00
CA VAL A 45 4.02 -0.14 18.93
C VAL A 45 4.85 -0.28 17.65
N LEU A 46 6.16 -0.05 17.73
CA LEU A 46 7.03 0.01 16.55
C LEU A 46 7.19 -1.35 15.86
N THR A 47 7.47 -2.41 16.62
CA THR A 47 7.62 -3.77 16.08
C THR A 47 6.34 -4.27 15.39
N PRO A 48 5.15 -4.22 16.01
CA PRO A 48 3.91 -4.62 15.33
C PRO A 48 3.60 -3.82 14.06
N LEU A 49 3.86 -2.50 14.07
CA LEU A 49 3.65 -1.63 12.90
C LEU A 49 4.59 -1.98 11.74
N ALA A 50 5.86 -2.23 12.04
CA ALA A 50 6.84 -2.67 11.05
C ALA A 50 6.50 -4.05 10.50
N THR A 51 6.13 -5.01 11.35
CA THR A 51 5.70 -6.35 10.93
C THR A 51 4.43 -6.29 10.07
N TYR A 52 3.46 -5.43 10.42
CA TYR A 52 2.24 -5.25 9.62
C TYR A 52 2.54 -4.64 8.25
N ALA A 53 3.43 -3.62 8.20
CA ALA A 53 3.89 -3.04 6.94
C ALA A 53 4.60 -4.07 6.05
N TRP A 54 5.45 -4.91 6.63
CA TRP A 54 6.13 -6.00 5.94
C TRP A 54 5.16 -7.06 5.41
N THR A 55 4.17 -7.42 6.23
CA THR A 55 3.12 -8.38 5.83
C THR A 55 2.30 -7.86 4.67
N LEU A 56 1.94 -6.57 4.68
CA LEU A 56 1.26 -5.90 3.58
C LEU A 56 2.09 -5.93 2.29
N LYS A 57 3.38 -5.61 2.37
CA LYS A 57 4.30 -5.74 1.22
C LYS A 57 4.23 -7.14 0.61
N GLY A 58 4.39 -8.19 1.42
CA GLY A 58 4.35 -9.57 0.95
C GLY A 58 3.01 -9.95 0.31
N ARG A 59 1.89 -9.44 0.84
CA ARG A 59 0.55 -9.64 0.24
C ARG A 59 0.41 -8.94 -1.12
N PHE A 60 1.01 -7.76 -1.29
CA PHE A 60 1.04 -7.05 -2.57
C PHE A 60 1.90 -7.80 -3.60
N GLU A 61 3.10 -8.24 -3.22
CA GLU A 61 4.01 -8.97 -4.12
C GLU A 61 3.40 -10.30 -4.60
N LYS A 62 2.83 -11.10 -3.69
CA LYS A 62 2.13 -12.35 -4.07
C LYS A 62 0.93 -12.13 -4.98
N SER A 63 0.29 -10.96 -4.89
CA SER A 63 -0.84 -10.65 -5.76
C SER A 63 -0.39 -10.39 -7.21
N ILE A 64 0.88 -10.04 -7.45
CA ILE A 64 1.46 -9.88 -8.80
C ILE A 64 1.63 -11.25 -9.48
N GLU A 65 2.13 -12.24 -8.73
CA GLU A 65 2.53 -13.55 -9.28
C GLU A 65 1.36 -14.43 -9.72
N ILE A 66 0.17 -14.27 -9.12
CA ILE A 66 -0.99 -15.16 -9.35
C ILE A 66 -1.85 -14.71 -10.54
N GLN A 67 -1.49 -13.62 -11.22
CA GLN A 67 -2.35 -12.98 -12.21
C GLN A 67 -1.98 -13.33 -13.65
N ASP A 68 -2.66 -14.36 -14.20
CA ASP A 68 -2.79 -14.63 -15.64
C ASP A 68 -3.62 -13.51 -16.33
N LEU A 69 -3.09 -12.29 -16.37
CA LEU A 69 -3.67 -11.18 -17.13
C LEU A 69 -2.88 -10.89 -18.40
N SER A 70 -3.59 -10.39 -19.41
CA SER A 70 -3.00 -9.94 -20.68
C SER A 70 -1.84 -8.94 -20.45
N SER A 71 -0.78 -9.04 -21.25
CA SER A 71 0.51 -8.34 -21.04
C SER A 71 0.38 -6.81 -20.87
N LEU A 72 -0.60 -6.18 -21.54
CA LEU A 72 -0.84 -4.74 -21.47
C LEU A 72 -1.55 -4.31 -20.17
N GLU A 73 -2.47 -5.13 -19.67
CA GLU A 73 -3.14 -4.90 -18.39
C GLU A 73 -2.22 -5.19 -17.22
N LEU A 74 -1.36 -6.21 -17.37
CA LEU A 74 -0.30 -6.54 -16.42
C LEU A 74 0.66 -5.36 -16.22
N GLY A 75 1.07 -4.67 -17.29
CA GLY A 75 1.97 -3.52 -17.20
C GLY A 75 1.38 -2.33 -16.42
N ARG A 76 0.11 -1.99 -16.66
CA ARG A 76 -0.57 -0.90 -15.93
C ARG A 76 -0.78 -1.25 -14.46
N LEU A 77 -1.15 -2.50 -14.18
CA LEU A 77 -1.34 -2.97 -12.83
C LEU A 77 -0.02 -3.07 -12.06
N ASN A 78 1.03 -3.57 -12.70
CA ASN A 78 2.37 -3.66 -12.14
C ASN A 78 2.91 -2.27 -11.75
N ASN A 79 2.68 -1.25 -12.57
CA ASN A 79 3.08 0.11 -12.24
C ASN A 79 2.33 0.65 -11.00
N GLN A 80 1.02 0.41 -10.89
CA GLN A 80 0.25 0.79 -9.70
C GLN A 80 0.77 0.07 -8.44
N ILE A 81 0.99 -1.24 -8.53
CA ILE A 81 1.50 -2.04 -7.41
C ILE A 81 2.92 -1.60 -7.03
N THR A 82 3.78 -1.30 -7.99
CA THR A 82 5.15 -0.82 -7.75
C THR A 82 5.14 0.51 -6.97
N ILE A 83 4.25 1.44 -7.35
CA ILE A 83 4.05 2.69 -6.61
C ILE A 83 3.56 2.43 -5.17
N PHE A 84 2.71 1.42 -4.95
CA PHE A 84 2.27 1.03 -3.61
C PHE A 84 3.41 0.42 -2.78
N ILE A 85 4.20 -0.48 -3.37
CA ILE A 85 5.38 -1.08 -2.71
C ILE A 85 6.36 0.01 -2.29
N LEU A 86 6.62 0.99 -3.16
CA LEU A 86 7.54 2.09 -2.89
C LEU A 86 7.04 2.99 -1.73
N LYS A 87 5.72 3.18 -1.61
CA LYS A 87 5.11 3.89 -0.46
C LYS A 87 5.25 3.12 0.85
N ILE A 88 5.08 1.79 0.82
CA ILE A 88 5.28 0.93 1.99
C ILE A 88 6.76 0.95 2.41
N TRP A 89 7.68 0.90 1.44
CA TRP A 89 9.12 1.02 1.69
C TRP A 89 9.50 2.32 2.38
N ARG A 90 8.88 3.44 1.99
CA ARG A 90 9.08 4.72 2.67
C ARG A 90 8.64 4.67 4.14
N LEU A 91 7.54 3.97 4.45
CA LEU A 91 7.11 3.76 5.84
C LEU A 91 8.05 2.83 6.61
N MET A 92 8.54 1.76 5.97
CA MET A 92 9.54 0.87 6.55
C MET A 92 10.82 1.64 6.91
N PHE A 93 11.35 2.46 6.00
CA PHE A 93 12.49 3.33 6.29
C PHE A 93 12.22 4.30 7.44
N PHE A 94 11.02 4.87 7.50
CA PHE A 94 10.63 5.74 8.61
C PHE A 94 10.66 4.99 9.95
N TYR A 95 10.16 3.75 10.02
CA TYR A 95 10.22 2.94 11.24
C TYR A 95 11.64 2.55 11.64
N VAL A 96 12.49 2.21 10.67
CA VAL A 96 13.93 1.97 10.91
C VAL A 96 14.61 3.22 11.46
N PHE A 97 14.33 4.40 10.87
CA PHE A 97 14.85 5.67 11.35
C PHE A 97 14.41 5.99 12.79
N CYS A 98 13.14 5.74 13.12
CA CYS A 98 12.65 5.86 14.49
C CYS A 98 13.44 4.96 15.45
N ALA A 99 13.62 3.69 15.10
CA ALA A 99 14.37 2.73 15.90
C ALA A 99 15.83 3.16 16.12
N CYS A 100 16.50 3.70 15.09
CA CYS A 100 17.86 4.23 15.21
C CYS A 100 17.94 5.40 16.21
N ILE A 101 17.01 6.36 16.15
CA ILE A 101 16.98 7.50 17.09
C ILE A 101 16.81 7.03 18.53
N ILE A 102 15.95 6.02 18.75
CA ILE A 102 15.74 5.43 20.07
C ILE A 102 16.99 4.67 20.55
N ALA A 103 17.69 3.96 19.66
CA ALA A 103 18.95 3.30 20.00
C ALA A 103 20.01 4.33 20.43
N ILE A 104 20.12 5.46 19.72
CA ILE A 104 21.02 6.55 20.08
C ILE A 104 20.63 7.15 21.43
N PHE A 105 19.33 7.34 21.71
CA PHE A 105 18.86 7.81 23.02
C PHE A 105 19.40 6.94 24.16
N LYS A 106 19.33 5.62 24.01
CA LYS A 106 19.80 4.66 25.01
C LYS A 106 21.32 4.71 25.24
N ILE A 107 22.09 5.05 24.20
CA ILE A 107 23.56 5.17 24.28
C ILE A 107 23.98 6.45 25.00
N PHE A 108 23.23 7.54 24.82
CA PHE A 108 23.56 8.87 25.35
C PHE A 108 22.79 9.26 26.61
N ASP A 109 22.21 8.30 27.32
CA ASP A 109 21.37 8.56 28.50
C ASP A 109 22.15 9.19 29.67
N HIS A 110 23.49 9.14 29.62
CA HIS A 110 24.37 9.72 30.62
C HIS A 110 24.43 11.26 30.61
N ASN A 111 24.02 11.93 29.53
CA ASN A 111 24.03 13.39 29.45
C ASN A 111 22.61 13.96 29.51
N PHE A 112 22.26 14.63 30.60
CA PHE A 112 20.90 15.11 30.88
C PHE A 112 20.30 15.97 29.76
N LEU A 113 21.07 16.89 29.16
CA LEU A 113 20.59 17.77 28.10
C LEU A 113 20.31 17.03 26.80
N ILE A 114 21.20 16.09 26.44
CA ILE A 114 21.11 15.32 25.19
C ILE A 114 20.04 14.23 25.32
N SER A 115 20.03 13.50 26.43
CA SER A 115 18.98 12.53 26.79
C SER A 115 17.60 13.18 26.73
N ARG A 116 17.44 14.40 27.26
CA ARG A 116 16.16 15.11 27.21
C ARG A 116 15.66 15.36 25.78
N ILE A 117 16.53 15.87 24.91
CA ILE A 117 16.16 16.18 23.51
C ILE A 117 15.87 14.89 22.74
N LEU A 118 16.65 13.83 22.94
CA LEU A 118 16.45 12.56 22.27
C LEU A 118 15.22 11.80 22.81
N GLY A 119 14.91 11.94 24.10
CA GLY A 119 13.72 11.39 24.74
C GLY A 119 12.43 12.04 24.22
N SER A 120 12.39 13.37 24.12
CA SER A 120 11.24 14.05 23.51
C SER A 120 11.10 13.74 22.02
N LEU A 121 12.22 13.66 21.29
CA LEU A 121 12.25 13.31 19.87
C LEU A 121 11.72 11.89 19.63
N SER A 122 12.17 10.90 20.41
CA SER A 122 11.72 9.52 20.30
C SER A 122 10.23 9.36 20.60
N LEU A 123 9.70 10.08 21.60
CA LEU A 123 8.27 10.06 21.88
C LEU A 123 7.44 10.69 20.76
N SER A 124 7.88 11.83 20.22
CA SER A 124 7.22 12.45 19.07
C SER A 124 7.21 11.53 17.86
N LEU A 125 8.30 10.81 17.62
CA LEU A 125 8.39 9.81 16.55
C LEU A 125 7.44 8.62 16.78
N LEU A 126 7.26 8.18 18.04
CA LEU A 126 6.27 7.17 18.39
C LEU A 126 4.84 7.63 18.09
N PHE A 127 4.47 8.85 18.48
CA PHE A 127 3.15 9.42 18.15
C PHE A 127 2.95 9.50 16.63
N SER A 128 3.96 9.93 15.90
CA SER A 128 3.98 9.93 14.44
C SER A 128 3.82 8.51 13.84
N ALA A 129 4.44 7.50 14.45
CA ALA A 129 4.30 6.10 14.04
C ALA A 129 2.89 5.53 14.30
N VAL A 130 2.23 5.95 15.38
CA VAL A 130 0.82 5.59 15.62
C VAL A 130 -0.08 6.22 14.56
N VAL A 131 0.15 7.48 14.19
CA VAL A 131 -0.61 8.15 13.13
C VAL A 131 -0.40 7.47 11.77
N SER A 132 0.80 6.94 11.49
CA SER A 132 1.04 6.18 10.25
C SER A 132 0.32 4.83 10.21
N ALA A 133 -0.19 4.30 11.32
CA ALA A 133 -1.09 3.13 11.34
C ALA A 133 -2.35 3.36 10.49
N ILE A 134 -2.89 4.59 10.49
CA ILE A 134 -4.05 4.96 9.65
C ILE A 134 -3.68 4.88 8.16
N GLN A 135 -2.45 5.23 7.80
CA GLN A 135 -1.97 5.09 6.42
C GLN A 135 -1.84 3.63 6.01
N LEU A 136 -1.34 2.78 6.90
CA LEU A 136 -1.28 1.32 6.71
C LEU A 136 -2.67 0.71 6.48
N ARG A 137 -3.66 1.10 7.28
CA ARG A 137 -5.06 0.67 7.08
C ARG A 137 -5.60 1.06 5.70
N ASN A 138 -5.31 2.28 5.25
CA ASN A 138 -5.73 2.72 3.92
C ASN A 138 -5.08 1.89 2.79
N PHE A 139 -3.85 1.42 2.98
CA PHE A 139 -3.20 0.50 2.04
C PHE A 139 -3.87 -0.88 2.03
N ASP A 140 -4.28 -1.41 3.17
CA ASP A 140 -5.01 -2.69 3.25
C ASP A 140 -6.39 -2.62 2.56
N VAL A 141 -7.14 -1.53 2.77
CA VAL A 141 -8.40 -1.28 2.04
C VAL A 141 -8.16 -1.16 0.53
N SER A 142 -7.08 -0.48 0.14
CA SER A 142 -6.70 -0.36 -1.28
C SER A 142 -6.36 -1.71 -1.89
N LEU A 143 -5.68 -2.59 -1.15
CA LEU A 143 -5.39 -3.97 -1.56
C LEU A 143 -6.68 -4.78 -1.74
N ALA A 144 -7.61 -4.70 -0.79
CA ALA A 144 -8.89 -5.39 -0.87
C ALA A 144 -9.69 -4.95 -2.10
N ASN A 145 -9.75 -3.64 -2.36
CA ASN A 145 -10.40 -3.09 -3.55
C ASN A 145 -9.71 -3.51 -4.85
N LEU A 146 -8.37 -3.55 -4.86
CA LEU A 146 -7.61 -4.02 -6.01
C LEU A 146 -7.97 -5.47 -6.32
N LYS A 147 -7.91 -6.36 -5.32
CA LYS A 147 -8.27 -7.78 -5.45
C LYS A 147 -9.71 -7.96 -5.94
N ALA A 148 -10.66 -7.22 -5.37
CA ALA A 148 -12.06 -7.27 -5.80
C ALA A 148 -12.21 -6.83 -7.27
N SER A 149 -11.56 -5.73 -7.67
CA SER A 149 -11.62 -5.23 -9.05
C SER A 149 -11.05 -6.22 -10.07
N ILE A 150 -9.98 -6.93 -9.69
CA ILE A 150 -9.35 -7.96 -10.53
C ILE A 150 -10.26 -9.19 -10.64
N ALA A 151 -10.84 -9.64 -9.54
CA ALA A 151 -11.78 -10.77 -9.56
C ALA A 151 -13.01 -10.50 -10.44
N ILE A 152 -13.55 -9.28 -10.39
CA ILE A 152 -14.67 -8.85 -11.25
C ILE A 152 -14.26 -8.87 -12.73
N ARG A 153 -13.06 -8.36 -13.06
CA ARG A 153 -12.55 -8.37 -14.45
C ARG A 153 -12.33 -9.78 -14.97
N LYS A 154 -11.80 -10.69 -14.14
CA LYS A 154 -11.61 -12.09 -14.51
C LYS A 154 -12.95 -12.75 -14.87
N LYS A 155 -13.97 -12.58 -14.02
CA LYS A 155 -15.32 -13.08 -14.30
C LYS A 155 -15.88 -12.52 -15.61
N ARG A 156 -15.74 -11.22 -15.84
CA ARG A 156 -16.20 -10.57 -17.09
C ARG A 156 -15.47 -11.12 -18.32
N ASN A 157 -14.17 -11.38 -18.22
CA ASN A 157 -13.40 -11.97 -19.33
C ASN A 157 -13.79 -13.44 -19.57
N GLU A 158 -14.06 -14.22 -18.53
CA GLU A 158 -14.57 -15.58 -18.67
C GLU A 158 -15.97 -15.61 -19.31
N GLU A 159 -16.88 -14.70 -18.91
CA GLU A 159 -18.19 -14.52 -19.54
C GLU A 159 -18.05 -14.11 -21.01
N LYS A 160 -17.19 -13.13 -21.31
CA LYS A 160 -16.91 -12.72 -22.68
C LYS A 160 -16.37 -13.89 -23.52
N ASN A 161 -15.45 -14.68 -22.98
CA ASN A 161 -14.90 -15.83 -23.68
C ASN A 161 -15.97 -16.90 -23.91
N LYS A 162 -16.83 -17.20 -22.93
CA LYS A 162 -17.97 -18.12 -23.10
C LYS A 162 -18.93 -17.63 -24.19
N LEU A 163 -19.27 -16.35 -24.19
CA LEU A 163 -20.12 -15.73 -25.22
C LEU A 163 -19.46 -15.78 -26.60
N LEU A 164 -18.16 -15.51 -26.70
CA LEU A 164 -17.41 -15.65 -27.95
C LEU A 164 -17.36 -17.10 -28.43
N THR A 165 -17.24 -18.07 -27.51
CA THR A 165 -17.26 -19.50 -27.85
C THR A 165 -18.64 -19.92 -28.35
N GLN A 166 -19.72 -19.43 -27.71
CA GLN A 166 -21.09 -19.64 -28.19
C GLN A 166 -21.30 -19.00 -29.57
N LEU A 167 -20.84 -17.77 -29.77
CA LEU A 167 -20.93 -17.07 -31.06
C LEU A 167 -20.09 -17.77 -32.15
N SER A 168 -18.93 -18.32 -31.82
CA SER A 168 -18.11 -19.09 -32.78
C SER A 168 -18.72 -20.44 -33.12
N VAL A 169 -19.40 -21.09 -32.17
CA VAL A 169 -20.14 -22.35 -32.41
C VAL A 169 -21.43 -22.11 -33.22
N THR A 170 -21.94 -20.87 -33.27
CA THR A 170 -23.18 -20.54 -34.02
C THR A 170 -22.93 -20.11 -35.48
N ARG A 171 -21.71 -20.27 -36.03
CA ARG A 171 -21.45 -19.99 -37.45
C ARG A 171 -20.55 -21.03 -38.13
N ASP A 172 -20.97 -22.28 -38.09
CA ASP A 172 -20.80 -23.09 -39.29
C ASP A 172 -21.96 -22.73 -40.22
N LEU A 173 -21.66 -21.97 -41.28
CA LEU A 173 -22.63 -21.66 -42.34
C LEU A 173 -23.29 -22.96 -42.79
N THR A 174 -24.61 -23.00 -42.73
CA THR A 174 -25.39 -24.12 -43.26
C THR A 174 -25.06 -24.27 -44.75
N GLU A 175 -25.08 -25.49 -45.31
CA GLU A 175 -24.72 -25.71 -46.72
C GLU A 175 -25.52 -24.82 -47.70
N GLU A 176 -26.77 -24.50 -47.35
CA GLU A 176 -27.64 -23.60 -48.12
C GLU A 176 -27.14 -22.15 -48.12
N GLU A 177 -26.70 -21.64 -46.98
CA GLU A 177 -26.14 -20.28 -46.86
C GLU A 177 -24.80 -20.18 -47.58
N ARG A 178 -23.98 -21.23 -47.52
CA ARG A 178 -22.72 -21.31 -48.28
C ARG A 178 -22.97 -21.28 -49.78
N LYS A 179 -23.99 -22.00 -50.28
CA LYS A 179 -24.40 -21.93 -51.69
C LYS A 179 -24.92 -20.53 -52.06
N TYR A 180 -25.74 -19.91 -51.21
CA TYR A 180 -26.24 -18.55 -51.44
C TYR A 180 -25.11 -17.53 -51.59
N PHE A 181 -24.10 -17.56 -50.71
CA PHE A 181 -22.94 -16.66 -50.80
C PHE A 181 -22.08 -16.89 -52.04
N ILE A 182 -21.95 -18.13 -52.52
CA ILE A 182 -21.22 -18.44 -53.76
C ILE A 182 -21.97 -17.89 -54.99
N THR A 183 -23.29 -18.06 -55.04
CA THR A 183 -24.12 -17.55 -56.14
C THR A 183 -24.09 -16.01 -56.19
N PHE A 184 -24.26 -15.36 -55.04
CA PHE A 184 -24.27 -13.90 -54.94
C PHE A 184 -22.92 -13.26 -55.32
N ASN A 185 -21.79 -13.87 -54.93
CA ASN A 185 -20.46 -13.38 -55.32
C ASN A 185 -20.13 -13.59 -56.81
N ASN A 186 -20.72 -14.60 -57.44
CA ASN A 186 -20.54 -14.86 -58.87
C ASN A 186 -21.42 -13.94 -59.74
N GLU A 187 -22.60 -13.53 -59.24
CA GLU A 187 -23.43 -12.53 -59.90
C GLU A 187 -22.82 -11.12 -59.84
N HIS A 188 -22.19 -10.74 -58.73
CA HIS A 188 -21.53 -9.44 -58.57
C HIS A 188 -20.12 -9.32 -59.19
N LYS A 189 -19.61 -10.38 -59.82
CA LYS A 189 -18.33 -10.39 -60.54
C LYS A 189 -18.47 -10.30 -62.08
N LYS A 190 -19.69 -10.15 -62.60
CA LYS A 190 -19.96 -9.75 -63.99
C LYS A 190 -20.23 -8.27 -64.06
#